data_AF-A0A7V9UVC3-F1
#
_entry.id   AF-A0A7V9UVC3-F1
#
_cell.length_a   1.000
_cell.length_b   1.000
_cell.length_c   1.000
_cell.angle_alpha   90.00
_cell.angle_beta   90.00
_cell.angle_gamma   90.00
#
_symmetry.space_group_name_H-M   'P 1'
#
loop_
_entity.id
_entity.type
_entity.pdbx_description
1 polymer ?
#
loop_
_entity_poly.entity_id
_entity_poly.type
_entity_poly.pdbx_seq_one_letter_code
_entity_poly.pdbx_strand_id
1 'polypeptide(L)'
;MSKVVNCLCGLIFSILICGIITIYPQASSSTADLRGLVTDAGDAVIPNATVTLTDATRGTTRTAVTGEDGEYIFLAVPPSDYDLKVESAGGSFAGVTRRIRLAIGEQANIPIQLTAAGVAANVDVTVDSEIVSTERTQQSSVIDARQVESLPLSRRNFLDLALLTPGVSDSDNINDASDARVAQGRASGLSFGGSNGRGNLVTVDGGPVITTTGGVFDTVSQEAVQEFQVLRNSYNAEFGLSSGGIVNTVTKSGSNRISGSVFGLFRDDKFDARNAFDFNPNGKSNFNRQQYGGSLGAPIKQDRTFFFTAIERFKQKQNTFVNLLNTNNFRVTNSQEQLFSFLQAGTPFAAVGAGLRGALTTTAAAFPRTVNLFTAASGQFPFDANQTYFSARVDHTFNDRSSGYVRIHANDLLEENQAAGALTAVSRGRALNQFNTGVLLSHTQQFGSNAVNEFKTDFVYYKSRLTPNDPFGPEINIEGFGNFGRDIFLPSLGIQRNFDVLDNFSFVSGNHTLKFGGNVFSVYQTDVNETFFGGRFNFGAAIPLANIIAGNAALGGIATVQNLNAFLFSNNATN
;
A
#
# COMPACT_ATOMS: atom_id res chain seq x y z
N MET A 1 -33.81 -43.29 -17.15
CA MET A 1 -34.27 -42.26 -16.19
C MET A 1 -33.14 -41.38 -15.64
N SER A 2 -31.92 -41.86 -15.35
CA SER A 2 -30.87 -41.03 -14.75
C SER A 2 -30.26 -39.93 -15.64
N LYS A 3 -30.21 -40.11 -16.98
CA LYS A 3 -29.66 -39.09 -17.90
C LYS A 3 -30.57 -37.88 -18.10
N VAL A 4 -31.89 -38.05 -17.98
CA VAL A 4 -32.86 -36.95 -18.10
C VAL A 4 -32.90 -36.11 -16.82
N VAL A 5 -32.76 -36.75 -15.66
CA VAL A 5 -32.67 -36.06 -14.36
C VAL A 5 -31.38 -35.24 -14.24
N ASN A 6 -30.24 -35.72 -14.74
CA ASN A 6 -28.99 -34.95 -14.71
C ASN A 6 -28.99 -33.76 -15.70
N CYS A 7 -29.67 -33.88 -16.85
CA CYS A 7 -29.87 -32.74 -17.76
C CYS A 7 -30.86 -31.71 -17.21
N LEU A 8 -31.95 -32.15 -16.57
CA LEU A 8 -32.91 -31.24 -15.93
C LEU A 8 -32.31 -30.54 -14.71
N CYS A 9 -31.52 -31.24 -13.88
CA CYS A 9 -30.80 -30.62 -12.76
C CYS A 9 -29.73 -29.65 -13.25
N GLY A 10 -29.03 -29.93 -14.36
CA GLY A 10 -28.08 -28.99 -14.97
C GLY A 10 -28.77 -27.75 -15.56
N LEU A 11 -29.94 -27.90 -16.18
CA LEU A 11 -30.71 -26.79 -16.73
C LEU A 11 -31.37 -25.95 -15.63
N ILE A 12 -31.87 -26.59 -14.57
CA ILE A 12 -32.44 -25.91 -13.39
C ILE A 12 -31.34 -25.22 -12.58
N PHE A 13 -30.13 -25.78 -12.49
CA PHE A 13 -28.97 -25.12 -11.87
C PHE A 13 -28.46 -23.95 -12.70
N SER A 14 -28.46 -24.04 -14.04
CA SER A 14 -28.17 -22.90 -14.92
C SER A 14 -29.25 -21.81 -14.89
N ILE A 15 -30.53 -22.17 -14.75
CA ILE A 15 -31.64 -21.21 -14.64
C ILE A 15 -31.71 -20.60 -13.22
N LEU A 16 -31.33 -21.33 -12.16
CA LEU A 16 -31.18 -20.78 -10.81
C LEU A 16 -29.94 -19.88 -10.67
N ILE A 17 -28.83 -20.18 -11.37
CA ILE A 17 -27.65 -19.31 -11.42
C ILE A 17 -27.95 -18.03 -12.22
N CYS A 18 -28.80 -18.09 -13.24
CA CYS A 18 -29.23 -16.91 -13.99
C CYS A 18 -30.30 -16.06 -13.23
N GLY A 19 -31.02 -16.67 -12.29
CA GLY A 19 -32.14 -16.03 -11.57
C GLY A 19 -31.82 -15.38 -10.22
N ILE A 20 -30.60 -15.51 -9.70
CA ILE A 20 -30.19 -14.95 -8.38
C ILE A 20 -28.98 -14.01 -8.48
N ILE A 21 -28.64 -13.51 -9.68
CA ILE A 21 -27.77 -12.34 -9.78
C ILE A 21 -28.59 -11.14 -9.31
N THR A 22 -28.59 -10.92 -7.99
CA THR A 22 -28.98 -9.63 -7.43
C THR A 22 -27.86 -8.69 -7.86
N ILE A 23 -28.06 -8.00 -8.98
CA ILE A 23 -27.14 -6.99 -9.52
C ILE A 23 -27.20 -5.82 -8.54
N TYR A 24 -26.29 -5.84 -7.56
CA TYR A 24 -26.09 -4.71 -6.68
C TYR A 24 -25.28 -3.63 -7.42
N PRO A 25 -25.68 -2.36 -7.30
CA PRO A 25 -25.08 -1.27 -8.07
C PRO A 25 -23.68 -0.93 -7.53
N GLN A 26 -22.66 -0.97 -8.40
CA GLN A 26 -21.33 -0.41 -8.15
C GLN A 26 -20.88 0.30 -9.45
N ALA A 27 -20.24 1.48 -9.38
CA ALA A 27 -19.74 2.24 -10.54
C ALA A 27 -18.30 2.75 -10.38
N SER A 28 -17.75 3.25 -11.49
CA SER A 28 -16.34 3.45 -11.84
C SER A 28 -15.42 4.06 -10.77
N SER A 29 -14.26 3.41 -10.60
CA SER A 29 -13.20 3.81 -9.69
C SER A 29 -12.06 4.57 -10.39
N SER A 30 -12.17 5.19 -11.56
CA SER A 30 -10.99 5.93 -12.10
C SER A 30 -11.32 7.12 -13.02
N THR A 31 -12.53 7.63 -12.94
CA THR A 31 -13.05 8.71 -13.81
C THR A 31 -13.74 9.77 -12.97
N ALA A 32 -14.17 10.85 -13.61
CA ALA A 32 -14.98 11.92 -13.06
C ALA A 32 -16.33 12.01 -13.80
N ASP A 33 -17.33 12.59 -13.14
CA ASP A 33 -18.61 12.95 -13.75
C ASP A 33 -18.76 14.48 -13.75
N LEU A 34 -19.23 15.05 -14.87
CA LEU A 34 -19.47 16.48 -15.02
C LEU A 34 -20.94 16.72 -15.37
N ARG A 35 -21.57 17.64 -14.65
CA ARG A 35 -22.94 18.12 -14.88
C ARG A 35 -22.96 19.64 -14.92
N GLY A 36 -24.05 20.20 -15.40
CA GLY A 36 -24.31 21.61 -15.30
C GLY A 36 -25.62 22.02 -15.93
N LEU A 37 -26.07 23.21 -15.55
CA LEU A 37 -27.25 23.86 -16.09
C LEU A 37 -26.82 24.99 -17.02
N VAL A 38 -27.40 25.06 -18.23
CA VAL A 38 -27.19 26.19 -19.14
C VAL A 38 -28.36 27.16 -19.03
N THR A 39 -28.08 28.41 -18.66
CA THR A 39 -29.07 29.48 -18.48
C THR A 39 -28.73 30.73 -19.30
N ASP A 40 -29.69 31.64 -19.46
CA ASP A 40 -29.45 33.00 -19.93
C ASP A 40 -29.22 33.99 -18.77
N ALA A 41 -28.96 35.25 -19.11
CA ALA A 41 -28.75 36.34 -18.13
C ALA A 41 -29.97 36.63 -17.22
N GLY A 42 -31.15 36.10 -17.55
CA GLY A 42 -32.38 36.17 -16.76
C GLY A 42 -32.70 34.87 -16.01
N ASP A 43 -31.72 33.96 -15.89
CA ASP A 43 -31.82 32.63 -15.27
C ASP A 43 -32.81 31.67 -15.97
N ALA A 44 -33.23 31.96 -17.20
CA ALA A 44 -34.05 31.04 -17.98
C ALA A 44 -33.18 29.93 -18.59
N VAL A 45 -33.64 28.68 -18.54
CA VAL A 45 -32.90 27.52 -19.04
C VAL A 45 -32.83 27.50 -20.57
N ILE A 46 -31.70 27.06 -21.12
CA ILE A 46 -31.46 26.99 -22.56
C ILE A 46 -31.43 25.52 -23.00
N PRO A 47 -32.53 24.98 -23.54
CA PRO A 47 -32.56 23.62 -24.06
C PRO A 47 -31.89 23.53 -25.44
N ASN A 48 -31.50 22.30 -25.82
CA ASN A 48 -30.87 22.00 -27.10
C ASN A 48 -29.55 22.75 -27.39
N ALA A 49 -28.87 23.27 -26.37
CA ALA A 49 -27.52 23.80 -26.52
C ALA A 49 -26.53 22.65 -26.69
N THR A 50 -25.61 22.79 -27.64
CA THR A 50 -24.51 21.83 -27.85
C THR A 50 -23.42 22.15 -26.84
N VAL A 51 -23.06 21.15 -26.03
CA VAL A 51 -21.97 21.23 -25.06
C VAL A 51 -20.85 20.30 -25.55
N THR A 52 -19.67 20.86 -25.82
CA THR A 52 -18.48 20.12 -26.27
C THR A 52 -17.41 20.19 -25.21
N LEU A 53 -16.98 19.04 -24.72
CA LEU A 53 -15.88 18.88 -23.78
C LEU A 53 -14.64 18.41 -24.53
N THR A 54 -13.59 19.24 -24.58
CA THR A 54 -12.35 18.95 -25.31
C THR A 54 -11.20 18.75 -24.32
N ASP A 55 -10.51 17.62 -24.36
CA ASP A 55 -9.31 17.39 -23.55
C ASP A 55 -8.19 18.34 -24.01
N ALA A 56 -7.71 19.19 -23.11
CA ALA A 56 -6.67 20.19 -23.37
C ALA A 56 -5.36 19.59 -23.91
N THR A 57 -5.07 18.37 -23.48
CA THR A 57 -3.78 17.70 -23.71
C THR A 57 -3.84 16.74 -24.89
N ARG A 58 -4.99 16.06 -25.06
CA ARG A 58 -5.20 15.02 -26.07
C ARG A 58 -6.04 15.48 -27.26
N GLY A 59 -6.73 16.62 -27.18
CA GLY A 59 -7.63 17.10 -28.23
C GLY A 59 -8.86 16.23 -28.49
N THR A 60 -9.04 15.14 -27.75
CA THR A 60 -10.20 14.25 -27.85
C THR A 60 -11.45 14.96 -27.33
N THR A 61 -12.55 14.84 -28.05
CA THR A 61 -13.80 15.55 -27.74
C THR A 61 -14.91 14.59 -27.32
N ARG A 62 -15.80 15.09 -26.46
CA ARG A 62 -17.11 14.48 -26.17
C ARG A 62 -18.18 15.55 -26.29
N THR A 63 -19.34 15.17 -26.84
CA THR A 63 -20.43 16.12 -27.05
C THR A 63 -21.70 15.64 -26.35
N ALA A 64 -22.37 16.57 -25.68
CA ALA A 64 -23.69 16.41 -25.09
C ALA A 64 -24.61 17.54 -25.61
N VAL A 65 -25.92 17.34 -25.48
CA VAL A 65 -26.93 18.35 -25.80
C VAL A 65 -27.76 18.58 -24.55
N THR A 66 -28.07 19.84 -24.24
CA THR A 66 -28.88 20.14 -23.05
C THR A 66 -30.31 19.62 -23.19
N GLY A 67 -30.84 19.08 -22.09
CA GLY A 67 -32.23 18.64 -21.98
C GLY A 67 -33.25 19.79 -22.04
N GLU A 68 -34.53 19.46 -21.90
CA GLU A 68 -35.61 20.45 -21.83
C GLU A 68 -35.49 21.37 -20.59
N ASP A 69 -34.88 20.83 -19.54
CA ASP A 69 -34.50 21.51 -18.30
C ASP A 69 -33.20 22.34 -18.43
N GLY A 70 -32.52 22.29 -19.58
CA GLY A 70 -31.24 22.97 -19.80
C GLY A 70 -30.03 22.27 -19.19
N GLU A 71 -30.19 21.06 -18.64
CA GLU A 71 -29.09 20.32 -18.03
C GLU A 71 -28.25 19.56 -19.07
N TYR A 72 -26.94 19.48 -18.85
CA TYR A 72 -26.03 18.61 -19.57
C TYR A 72 -25.27 17.69 -18.64
N ILE A 73 -24.80 16.56 -19.18
CA ILE A 73 -24.05 15.57 -18.41
C ILE A 73 -22.98 14.87 -19.25
N PHE A 74 -21.81 14.66 -18.64
CA PHE A 74 -20.76 13.78 -19.12
C PHE A 74 -20.41 12.80 -18.01
N LEU A 75 -20.58 11.50 -18.29
CA LEU A 75 -20.25 10.42 -17.36
C LEU A 75 -18.94 9.75 -17.75
N ALA A 76 -18.20 9.27 -16.76
CA ALA A 76 -16.95 8.52 -16.94
C ALA A 76 -15.92 9.29 -17.79
N VAL A 77 -15.67 10.53 -17.43
CA VAL A 77 -14.65 11.39 -18.06
C VAL A 77 -13.29 11.11 -17.42
N PRO A 78 -12.23 10.84 -18.20
CA PRO A 78 -10.88 10.70 -17.63
C PRO A 78 -10.44 11.97 -16.88
N PRO A 79 -9.63 11.87 -15.82
CA PRO A 79 -9.10 13.06 -15.15
C PRO A 79 -8.14 13.82 -16.08
N SER A 80 -8.41 15.11 -16.31
CA SER A 80 -7.61 16.00 -17.17
C SER A 80 -8.05 17.46 -17.00
N ASP A 81 -7.35 18.36 -17.68
CA ASP A 81 -7.84 19.71 -17.97
C ASP A 81 -8.66 19.69 -19.26
N TYR A 82 -9.80 20.37 -19.25
CA TYR A 82 -10.76 20.39 -20.35
C TYR A 82 -11.17 21.81 -20.74
N ASP A 83 -11.41 22.02 -22.03
CA ASP A 83 -12.14 23.17 -22.56
C ASP A 83 -13.60 22.78 -22.75
N LEU A 84 -14.49 23.38 -21.95
CA LEU A 84 -15.94 23.20 -22.00
C LEU A 84 -16.55 24.32 -22.83
N LYS A 85 -16.99 23.98 -24.04
CA LYS A 85 -17.63 24.92 -24.98
C LYS A 85 -19.14 24.70 -25.00
N VAL A 86 -19.92 25.77 -24.86
CA VAL A 86 -21.39 25.74 -24.93
C VAL A 86 -21.86 26.65 -26.06
N GLU A 87 -22.71 26.11 -26.94
CA GLU A 87 -23.26 26.82 -28.09
C GLU A 87 -24.78 26.65 -28.15
N SER A 88 -25.52 27.76 -28.22
CA SER A 88 -26.98 27.73 -28.33
C SER A 88 -27.45 27.25 -29.71
N ALA A 89 -28.57 26.51 -29.75
CA ALA A 89 -29.22 26.17 -30.99
C ALA A 89 -29.60 27.43 -31.78
N GLY A 90 -29.26 27.46 -33.07
CA GLY A 90 -29.59 28.58 -33.96
C GLY A 90 -28.79 29.87 -33.73
N GLY A 91 -27.84 29.90 -32.78
CA GLY A 91 -26.95 31.04 -32.57
C GLY A 91 -27.59 32.27 -31.90
N SER A 92 -28.70 32.08 -31.19
CA SER A 92 -29.43 33.17 -30.49
C SER A 92 -28.64 33.75 -29.31
N PHE A 93 -27.70 32.97 -28.76
CA PHE A 93 -26.79 33.36 -27.69
C PHE A 93 -25.33 33.20 -28.13
N ALA A 94 -24.46 34.08 -27.64
CA ALA A 94 -23.02 33.98 -27.84
C ALA A 94 -22.48 32.71 -27.15
N GLY A 95 -21.66 31.94 -27.88
CA GLY A 95 -21.01 30.77 -27.31
C GLY A 95 -19.98 31.15 -26.26
N VAL A 96 -19.81 30.30 -25.25
CA VAL A 96 -18.81 30.45 -24.19
C VAL A 96 -17.91 29.24 -24.19
N THR A 97 -16.61 29.46 -23.97
CA THR A 97 -15.64 28.42 -23.66
C THR A 97 -15.08 28.67 -22.28
N ARG A 98 -15.09 27.65 -21.41
CA ARG A 98 -14.53 27.71 -20.06
C ARG A 98 -13.50 26.61 -19.87
N ARG A 99 -12.32 26.96 -19.38
CA ARG A 99 -11.32 25.98 -18.92
C ARG A 99 -11.73 25.43 -17.56
N ILE A 100 -11.75 24.10 -17.43
CA ILE A 100 -12.08 23.40 -16.20
C ILE A 100 -11.07 22.27 -15.95
N ARG A 101 -10.87 21.90 -14.69
CA ARG A 101 -10.11 20.70 -14.30
C ARG A 101 -11.09 19.68 -13.73
N LEU A 102 -10.95 18.42 -14.11
CA LEU A 102 -11.68 17.30 -13.52
C LEU A 102 -10.68 16.34 -12.88
N ALA A 103 -10.80 16.15 -11.56
CA ALA A 103 -9.99 15.22 -10.80
C ALA A 103 -10.65 13.84 -10.64
N ILE A 104 -9.88 12.84 -10.30
CA ILE A 104 -10.34 11.47 -10.06
C ILE A 104 -11.51 11.40 -9.05
N GLY A 105 -12.56 10.69 -9.46
CA GLY A 105 -13.78 10.48 -8.68
C GLY A 105 -14.64 11.73 -8.54
N GLU A 106 -14.22 12.89 -9.05
CA GLU A 106 -14.94 14.15 -8.89
C GLU A 106 -16.34 14.09 -9.52
N GLN A 107 -17.33 14.64 -8.82
CA GLN A 107 -18.67 14.90 -9.33
C GLN A 107 -18.82 16.41 -9.39
N ALA A 108 -18.47 16.98 -10.54
CA ALA A 108 -18.44 18.41 -10.77
C ALA A 108 -19.80 18.90 -11.27
N ASN A 109 -20.30 20.00 -10.70
CA ASN A 109 -21.47 20.72 -11.21
C ASN A 109 -21.05 22.14 -11.61
N ILE A 110 -21.11 22.43 -12.90
CA ILE A 110 -20.61 23.69 -13.48
C ILE A 110 -21.75 24.36 -14.25
N PRO A 111 -22.53 25.24 -13.61
CA PRO A 111 -23.52 26.03 -14.34
C PRO A 111 -22.83 26.99 -15.32
N ILE A 112 -23.42 27.16 -16.50
CA ILE A 112 -22.95 28.06 -17.55
C ILE A 112 -24.07 29.04 -17.90
N GLN A 113 -23.78 30.33 -17.80
CA GLN A 113 -24.69 31.38 -18.24
C GLN A 113 -24.25 31.92 -19.60
N LEU A 114 -25.16 31.91 -20.58
CA LEU A 114 -24.94 32.49 -21.90
C LEU A 114 -25.50 33.90 -21.99
N THR A 115 -24.89 34.72 -22.84
CA THR A 115 -25.35 36.09 -23.13
C THR A 115 -25.94 36.18 -24.53
N ALA A 116 -26.86 37.11 -24.77
CA ALA A 116 -27.52 37.27 -26.06
C ALA A 116 -26.51 37.53 -27.20
N ALA A 117 -26.76 36.97 -28.38
CA ALA A 117 -25.90 37.15 -29.55
C ALA A 117 -25.81 38.64 -29.95
N GLY A 118 -24.61 39.11 -30.30
CA GLY A 118 -24.34 40.52 -30.63
C GLY A 118 -23.43 41.24 -29.63
N VAL A 119 -23.24 40.68 -28.43
CA VAL A 119 -22.13 41.01 -27.53
C VAL A 119 -21.07 39.92 -27.73
N ALA A 120 -20.09 40.16 -28.61
CA ALA A 120 -18.98 39.25 -28.78
C ALA A 120 -18.09 39.31 -27.54
N ALA A 121 -18.38 38.45 -26.56
CA ALA A 121 -17.54 38.29 -25.40
C ALA A 121 -16.83 36.93 -25.51
N ASN A 122 -15.61 36.94 -26.04
CA ASN A 122 -14.63 35.90 -25.70
C ASN A 122 -14.30 36.11 -24.22
N VAL A 123 -15.17 35.65 -23.33
CA VAL A 123 -14.84 35.64 -21.91
C VAL A 123 -14.09 34.35 -21.65
N ASP A 124 -12.76 34.41 -21.76
CA ASP A 124 -11.88 33.42 -21.13
C ASP A 124 -12.04 33.58 -19.60
N VAL A 125 -13.14 33.06 -19.07
CA VAL A 125 -13.41 33.03 -17.63
C VAL A 125 -12.48 32.00 -17.01
N THR A 126 -11.26 32.42 -16.66
CA THR A 126 -10.40 31.66 -15.74
C THR A 126 -10.83 32.02 -14.32
N VAL A 127 -11.92 31.42 -13.85
CA VAL A 127 -12.35 31.59 -12.46
C VAL A 127 -11.76 30.44 -11.65
N ASP A 128 -10.78 30.80 -10.81
CA ASP A 128 -10.12 29.99 -9.79
C ASP A 128 -11.05 29.77 -8.58
N SER A 129 -12.37 29.63 -8.81
CA SER A 129 -13.31 29.29 -7.74
C SER A 129 -13.24 27.79 -7.51
N GLU A 130 -12.88 27.40 -6.29
CA GLU A 130 -12.96 26.03 -5.81
C GLU A 130 -14.34 25.45 -6.14
N ILE A 131 -14.39 24.50 -7.08
CA ILE A 131 -15.61 23.79 -7.44
C ILE A 131 -15.95 22.89 -6.24
N VAL A 132 -16.78 23.39 -5.34
CA VAL A 132 -17.27 22.60 -4.21
C VAL A 132 -18.31 21.62 -4.74
N SER A 133 -18.01 20.33 -4.66
CA SER A 133 -18.97 19.27 -4.97
C SER A 133 -20.01 19.21 -3.84
N THR A 134 -21.14 19.91 -4.00
CA THR A 134 -22.24 19.92 -3.03
C THR A 134 -23.02 18.61 -2.97
N GLU A 135 -22.75 17.69 -3.89
CA GLU A 135 -23.47 16.41 -4.04
C GLU A 135 -22.75 15.24 -3.34
N ARG A 136 -21.51 15.44 -2.87
CA ARG A 136 -20.74 14.35 -2.25
C ARG A 136 -21.12 14.13 -0.79
N THR A 137 -21.46 12.88 -0.48
CA THR A 137 -21.66 12.39 0.91
C THR A 137 -20.39 11.79 1.52
N GLN A 138 -19.37 11.51 0.70
CA GLN A 138 -18.13 10.84 1.12
C GLN A 138 -16.99 11.81 1.47
N GLN A 139 -16.19 11.46 2.48
CA GLN A 139 -15.02 12.25 2.87
C GLN A 139 -13.78 11.79 2.07
N SER A 140 -13.41 12.56 1.04
CA SER A 140 -12.24 12.26 0.20
C SER A 140 -11.22 13.38 0.15
N SER A 141 -9.98 13.04 -0.13
CA SER A 141 -8.91 13.98 -0.46
C SER A 141 -8.22 13.55 -1.75
N VAL A 142 -7.89 14.49 -2.61
CA VAL A 142 -7.13 14.22 -3.85
C VAL A 142 -5.71 14.73 -3.61
N ILE A 143 -4.73 13.88 -3.90
CA ILE A 143 -3.33 14.25 -3.97
C ILE A 143 -2.97 14.37 -5.45
N ASP A 144 -2.71 15.59 -5.90
CA ASP A 144 -2.52 15.87 -7.32
C ASP A 144 -1.08 15.60 -7.82
N ALA A 145 -0.90 15.65 -9.14
CA ALA A 145 0.39 15.43 -9.80
C ALA A 145 1.51 16.30 -9.21
N ARG A 146 1.22 17.57 -8.90
CA ARG A 146 2.22 18.50 -8.36
C ARG A 146 2.64 18.04 -6.96
N GLN A 147 1.70 17.67 -6.11
CA GLN A 147 2.01 17.14 -4.78
C GLN A 147 2.78 15.83 -4.87
N VAL A 148 2.35 14.92 -5.77
CA VAL A 148 3.06 13.66 -6.05
C VAL A 148 4.49 13.92 -6.47
N GLU A 149 4.77 14.92 -7.30
CA GLU A 149 6.12 15.18 -7.82
C GLU A 149 7.01 16.00 -6.88
N SER A 150 6.43 16.97 -6.17
CA SER A 150 7.19 18.00 -5.44
C SER A 150 7.39 17.70 -3.96
N LEU A 151 6.55 16.86 -3.36
CA LEU A 151 6.64 16.58 -1.93
C LEU A 151 7.79 15.61 -1.63
N PRO A 152 8.57 15.87 -0.57
CA PRO A 152 9.70 15.04 -0.22
C PRO A 152 9.21 13.68 0.27
N LEU A 153 9.61 12.62 -0.45
CA LEU A 153 9.28 11.25 -0.13
C LEU A 153 10.52 10.41 0.07
N SER A 154 10.50 9.56 1.10
CA SER A 154 11.55 8.56 1.25
C SER A 154 11.33 7.46 0.23
N ARG A 155 12.33 7.18 -0.61
CA ARG A 155 12.31 6.10 -1.61
C ARG A 155 11.19 6.23 -2.67
N ARG A 156 10.58 7.42 -2.82
CA ARG A 156 9.51 7.71 -3.79
C ARG A 156 8.33 6.73 -3.73
N ASN A 157 7.94 6.33 -2.52
CA ASN A 157 6.69 5.60 -2.31
C ASN A 157 5.53 6.59 -2.30
N PHE A 158 4.76 6.67 -3.39
CA PHE A 158 3.70 7.67 -3.51
C PHE A 158 2.56 7.46 -2.50
N LEU A 159 2.36 6.22 -2.01
CA LEU A 159 1.32 5.90 -1.03
C LEU A 159 1.57 6.56 0.34
N ASP A 160 2.83 6.91 0.66
CA ASP A 160 3.16 7.66 1.88
C ASP A 160 2.47 9.04 1.90
N LEU A 161 2.14 9.61 0.74
CA LEU A 161 1.41 10.88 0.65
C LEU A 161 -0.04 10.77 1.14
N ALA A 162 -0.60 9.56 1.25
CA ALA A 162 -1.90 9.36 1.88
C ALA A 162 -1.90 9.80 3.35
N LEU A 163 -0.73 9.79 4.03
CA LEU A 163 -0.55 10.27 5.40
C LEU A 163 -0.80 11.77 5.57
N LEU A 164 -0.83 12.54 4.47
CA LEU A 164 -1.22 13.96 4.49
C LEU A 164 -2.73 14.14 4.67
N THR A 165 -3.51 13.06 4.52
CA THR A 165 -4.96 13.09 4.67
C THR A 165 -5.33 12.94 6.15
N PRO A 166 -6.20 13.81 6.69
CA PRO A 166 -6.60 13.73 8.10
C PRO A 166 -7.24 12.37 8.46
N GLY A 167 -6.80 11.78 9.58
CA GLY A 167 -7.30 10.48 10.05
C GLY A 167 -6.66 9.27 9.36
N VAL A 168 -5.60 9.48 8.56
CA VAL A 168 -4.76 8.40 8.04
C VAL A 168 -3.48 8.35 8.88
N SER A 169 -3.09 7.16 9.33
CA SER A 169 -1.86 6.93 10.07
C SER A 169 -1.14 5.69 9.56
N ASP A 170 0.17 5.64 9.74
CA ASP A 170 0.96 4.46 9.42
C ASP A 170 0.74 3.35 10.49
N SER A 171 0.53 2.12 10.03
CA SER A 171 0.40 0.90 10.82
C SER A 171 1.43 -0.17 10.46
N ASP A 172 2.43 0.16 9.63
CA ASP A 172 3.55 -0.74 9.29
C ASP A 172 4.29 -1.24 10.54
N ASN A 173 4.34 -0.43 11.60
CA ASN A 173 4.95 -0.77 12.89
C ASN A 173 4.06 -1.62 13.82
N ILE A 174 2.79 -1.89 13.47
CA ILE A 174 1.88 -2.69 14.29
C ILE A 174 2.03 -4.20 13.98
N ASN A 175 2.57 -4.55 12.81
CA ASN A 175 2.85 -5.93 12.44
C ASN A 175 4.28 -6.29 12.84
N ASP A 176 4.43 -7.37 13.61
CA ASP A 176 5.74 -7.95 13.91
C ASP A 176 6.42 -8.36 12.60
N ALA A 177 7.44 -7.62 12.17
CA ALA A 177 8.23 -7.91 10.97
C ALA A 177 8.90 -9.30 11.02
N SER A 178 8.95 -9.93 12.21
CA SER A 178 9.43 -11.29 12.39
C SER A 178 8.49 -12.33 11.73
N ASP A 179 7.17 -12.18 11.84
CA ASP A 179 6.23 -13.13 11.22
C ASP A 179 5.93 -12.75 9.76
N ALA A 180 6.56 -13.51 8.85
CA ALA A 180 6.46 -13.28 7.41
C ALA A 180 5.04 -13.43 6.84
N ARG A 181 4.13 -14.10 7.55
CA ARG A 181 2.76 -14.40 7.07
C ARG A 181 1.82 -13.20 7.20
N VAL A 182 2.14 -12.30 8.12
CA VAL A 182 1.34 -11.10 8.42
C VAL A 182 2.10 -9.81 8.18
N ALA A 183 3.39 -9.89 7.85
CA ALA A 183 4.20 -8.74 7.49
C ALA A 183 3.58 -7.99 6.30
N GLN A 184 3.31 -6.70 6.50
CA GLN A 184 2.91 -5.79 5.44
C GLN A 184 4.15 -5.25 4.74
N GLY A 185 4.07 -5.12 3.41
CA GLY A 185 5.12 -4.50 2.61
C GLY A 185 5.01 -2.98 2.65
N ARG A 186 6.05 -2.29 2.18
CA ARG A 186 6.15 -0.82 2.19
C ARG A 186 5.02 -0.08 1.49
N ALA A 187 4.38 -0.71 0.51
CA ALA A 187 3.23 -0.15 -0.19
C ALA A 187 1.89 -0.34 0.57
N SER A 188 1.93 -0.84 1.81
CA SER A 188 0.75 -1.25 2.60
C SER A 188 0.69 -0.48 3.92
N GLY A 189 -0.14 -0.95 4.87
CA GLY A 189 -0.05 -0.48 6.26
C GLY A 189 -0.68 0.88 6.54
N LEU A 190 -1.53 1.42 5.66
CA LEU A 190 -2.27 2.65 5.97
C LEU A 190 -3.46 2.34 6.89
N SER A 191 -3.56 2.94 8.07
CA SER A 191 -4.73 2.84 8.94
C SER A 191 -5.63 4.07 8.74
N PHE A 192 -6.93 3.84 8.54
CA PHE A 192 -7.93 4.87 8.30
C PHE A 192 -8.88 4.93 9.48
N GLY A 193 -8.86 6.03 10.24
CA GLY A 193 -9.68 6.19 11.44
C GLY A 193 -9.43 5.11 12.51
N GLY A 194 -8.21 4.55 12.55
CA GLY A 194 -7.86 3.45 13.45
C GLY A 194 -8.22 2.05 12.95
N SER A 195 -8.61 1.89 11.69
CA SER A 195 -8.87 0.59 11.07
C SER A 195 -7.60 -0.29 10.99
N ASN A 196 -7.79 -1.58 10.78
CA ASN A 196 -6.68 -2.49 10.47
C ASN A 196 -6.09 -2.10 9.09
N GLY A 197 -4.77 -1.85 9.03
CA GLY A 197 -4.07 -1.47 7.80
C GLY A 197 -4.05 -2.53 6.69
N ARG A 198 -4.56 -3.73 6.97
CA ARG A 198 -4.78 -4.82 6.00
C ARG A 198 -6.18 -4.81 5.37
N GLY A 199 -7.07 -3.97 5.90
CA GLY A 199 -8.48 -3.88 5.50
C GLY A 199 -8.76 -2.85 4.41
N ASN A 200 -7.73 -2.35 3.71
CA ASN A 200 -7.89 -1.30 2.71
C ASN A 200 -7.93 -1.85 1.30
N LEU A 201 -8.57 -1.11 0.41
CA LEU A 201 -8.48 -1.32 -1.03
C LEU A 201 -7.52 -0.30 -1.63
N VAL A 202 -6.56 -0.78 -2.42
CA VAL A 202 -5.76 0.08 -3.29
C VAL A 202 -6.02 -0.32 -4.73
N THR A 203 -6.33 0.66 -5.58
CA THR A 203 -6.55 0.45 -7.02
C THR A 203 -5.60 1.29 -7.85
N VAL A 204 -5.22 0.77 -9.02
CA VAL A 204 -4.47 1.51 -10.04
C VAL A 204 -5.21 1.42 -11.37
N ASP A 205 -5.73 2.56 -11.82
CA ASP A 205 -6.66 2.70 -12.96
C ASP A 205 -7.92 1.83 -12.80
N GLY A 206 -8.34 1.64 -11.55
CA GLY A 206 -9.48 0.84 -11.14
C GLY A 206 -9.23 -0.65 -10.94
N GLY A 207 -8.07 -1.18 -11.33
CA GLY A 207 -7.68 -2.57 -11.05
C GLY A 207 -7.18 -2.73 -9.60
N PRO A 208 -7.69 -3.70 -8.82
CA PRO A 208 -7.31 -3.91 -7.43
C PRO A 208 -5.90 -4.50 -7.30
N VAL A 209 -5.06 -3.84 -6.50
CA VAL A 209 -3.64 -4.23 -6.32
C VAL A 209 -3.39 -4.81 -4.94
N ILE A 210 -4.19 -5.81 -4.55
CA ILE A 210 -4.20 -6.39 -3.20
C ILE A 210 -3.70 -7.84 -3.15
N THR A 211 -2.98 -8.17 -2.07
CA THR A 211 -2.59 -9.55 -1.74
C THR A 211 -3.71 -10.24 -0.95
N THR A 212 -3.72 -11.58 -0.91
CA THR A 212 -4.63 -12.36 -0.04
C THR A 212 -4.43 -12.08 1.44
N THR A 213 -3.26 -11.56 1.82
CA THR A 213 -2.93 -11.17 3.19
C THR A 213 -3.29 -9.72 3.48
N GLY A 214 -3.92 -8.97 2.57
CA GLY A 214 -4.26 -7.54 2.78
C GLY A 214 -3.06 -6.60 2.67
N GLY A 215 -1.98 -7.05 2.02
CA GLY A 215 -0.92 -6.19 1.52
C GLY A 215 -1.27 -5.63 0.15
N VAL A 216 -0.40 -4.76 -0.35
CA VAL A 216 -0.55 -4.06 -1.63
C VAL A 216 0.61 -4.45 -2.53
N PHE A 217 0.32 -4.73 -3.80
CA PHE A 217 1.35 -4.96 -4.80
C PHE A 217 1.96 -3.64 -5.26
N ASP A 218 3.29 -3.57 -5.24
CA ASP A 218 4.03 -2.54 -5.96
C ASP A 218 3.85 -2.74 -7.47
N THR A 219 3.04 -1.89 -8.11
CA THR A 219 2.67 -2.03 -9.53
C THR A 219 3.22 -0.91 -10.40
N VAL A 220 3.15 0.33 -9.95
CA VAL A 220 3.63 1.51 -10.70
C VAL A 220 4.55 2.35 -9.83
N SER A 221 5.53 3.02 -10.44
CA SER A 221 6.37 3.99 -9.75
C SER A 221 5.64 5.32 -9.56
N GLN A 222 6.12 6.15 -8.63
CA GLN A 222 5.64 7.53 -8.47
C GLN A 222 5.71 8.34 -9.78
N GLU A 223 6.69 8.08 -10.64
CA GLU A 223 6.82 8.75 -11.94
C GLU A 223 5.61 8.53 -12.87
N ALA A 224 4.94 7.37 -12.75
CA ALA A 224 3.79 7.00 -13.56
C ALA A 224 2.45 7.46 -12.97
N VAL A 225 2.42 7.99 -11.75
CA VAL A 225 1.19 8.42 -11.08
C VAL A 225 0.80 9.82 -11.53
N GLN A 226 -0.44 9.99 -11.99
CA GLN A 226 -1.00 11.32 -12.31
C GLN A 226 -1.56 11.95 -11.04
N GLU A 227 -2.44 11.24 -10.34
CA GLU A 227 -3.03 11.66 -9.08
C GLU A 227 -3.67 10.45 -8.41
N PHE A 228 -3.96 10.58 -7.12
CA PHE A 228 -4.74 9.58 -6.42
C PHE A 228 -5.70 10.19 -5.42
N GLN A 229 -6.81 9.49 -5.21
CA GLN A 229 -7.86 9.84 -4.28
C GLN A 229 -7.79 8.95 -3.05
N VAL A 230 -7.90 9.57 -1.88
CA VAL A 230 -7.99 8.91 -0.60
C VAL A 230 -9.42 9.03 -0.09
N LEU A 231 -10.12 7.90 0.03
CA LEU A 231 -11.48 7.79 0.56
C LEU A 231 -11.41 7.19 1.97
N ARG A 232 -11.91 7.92 2.97
CA ARG A 232 -11.71 7.55 4.39
C ARG A 232 -12.89 6.83 5.02
N ASN A 233 -14.09 7.33 4.77
CA ASN A 233 -15.34 6.81 5.32
C ASN A 233 -16.49 7.19 4.40
N SER A 234 -17.66 6.57 4.64
CA SER A 234 -18.90 6.86 3.92
C SER A 234 -18.74 6.86 2.41
N TYR A 235 -17.75 6.10 1.90
CA TYR A 235 -17.58 5.89 0.47
C TYR A 235 -18.77 5.11 -0.04
N ASN A 236 -19.13 5.39 -1.29
CA ASN A 236 -20.29 4.77 -1.92
C ASN A 236 -20.16 3.24 -1.89
N ALA A 237 -21.32 2.58 -1.91
CA ALA A 237 -21.39 1.12 -1.99
C ALA A 237 -20.71 0.55 -3.24
N GLU A 238 -20.21 1.39 -4.17
CA GLU A 238 -19.44 0.99 -5.35
C GLU A 238 -18.04 0.47 -5.05
N PHE A 239 -17.48 0.80 -3.89
CA PHE A 239 -16.19 0.29 -3.48
C PHE A 239 -16.38 -0.93 -2.58
N GLY A 240 -16.19 -2.12 -3.16
CA GLY A 240 -16.08 -3.39 -2.42
C GLY A 240 -14.68 -3.60 -1.82
N LEU A 241 -14.46 -4.76 -1.19
CA LEU A 241 -13.13 -5.23 -0.75
C LEU A 241 -12.39 -4.36 0.28
N SER A 242 -13.02 -3.32 0.83
CA SER A 242 -12.46 -2.50 1.91
C SER A 242 -13.36 -2.44 3.14
N SER A 243 -12.74 -2.61 4.30
CA SER A 243 -13.32 -2.36 5.63
C SER A 243 -12.66 -1.16 6.34
N GLY A 244 -11.60 -0.60 5.74
CA GLY A 244 -10.85 0.56 6.20
C GLY A 244 -11.06 1.74 5.24
N GLY A 245 -9.98 2.14 4.55
CA GLY A 245 -10.04 3.19 3.52
C GLY A 245 -9.81 2.65 2.12
N ILE A 246 -9.94 3.54 1.13
CA ILE A 246 -9.62 3.24 -0.27
C ILE A 246 -8.60 4.27 -0.77
N VAL A 247 -7.56 3.78 -1.44
CA VAL A 247 -6.63 4.63 -2.20
C VAL A 247 -6.79 4.28 -3.67
N ASN A 248 -7.31 5.24 -4.41
CA ASN A 248 -7.63 5.07 -5.80
C ASN A 248 -6.69 5.88 -6.68
N THR A 249 -5.87 5.21 -7.49
CA THR A 249 -4.77 5.83 -8.23
C THR A 249 -5.06 5.85 -9.72
N VAL A 250 -4.75 6.96 -10.40
CA VAL A 250 -4.76 7.06 -11.87
C VAL A 250 -3.35 7.27 -12.38
N THR A 251 -2.99 6.53 -13.42
CA THR A 251 -1.69 6.67 -14.08
C THR A 251 -1.69 7.74 -15.16
N LYS A 252 -0.53 8.35 -15.38
CA LYS A 252 -0.30 9.28 -16.50
C LYS A 252 -0.56 8.57 -17.83
N SER A 253 -0.96 9.36 -18.82
CA SER A 253 -1.23 8.91 -20.19
C SER A 253 -0.56 9.88 -21.18
N GLY A 254 -0.42 9.44 -22.43
CA GLY A 254 0.20 10.27 -23.47
C GLY A 254 -0.69 11.44 -23.90
N SER A 255 -0.11 12.37 -24.65
CA SER A 255 -0.78 13.58 -25.13
C SER A 255 -0.46 13.85 -26.60
N ASN A 256 -1.04 14.90 -27.20
CA ASN A 256 -0.68 15.36 -28.54
C ASN A 256 0.73 15.97 -28.63
N ARG A 257 1.36 16.23 -27.48
CA ARG A 257 2.73 16.73 -27.40
C ARG A 257 3.64 15.64 -26.86
N ILE A 258 4.82 15.52 -27.47
CA ILE A 258 5.88 14.69 -26.91
C ILE A 258 6.35 15.36 -25.62
N SER A 259 6.30 14.63 -24.52
CA SER A 259 6.73 15.08 -23.20
C SER A 259 7.37 13.90 -22.46
N GLY A 260 8.23 14.20 -21.50
CA GLY A 260 8.92 13.18 -20.75
C GLY A 260 9.82 13.79 -19.70
N SER A 261 10.34 12.95 -18.83
CA SER A 261 11.22 13.34 -17.75
C SER A 261 12.41 12.38 -17.66
N VAL A 262 13.52 12.87 -17.12
CA VAL A 262 14.61 12.03 -16.62
C VAL A 262 15.02 12.61 -15.27
N PHE A 263 15.21 11.77 -14.28
CA PHE A 263 15.61 12.19 -12.94
C PHE A 263 16.63 11.23 -12.32
N GLY A 264 17.37 11.76 -11.35
CA GLY A 264 18.29 11.01 -10.51
C GLY A 264 18.36 11.63 -9.12
N LEU A 265 18.16 10.82 -8.10
CA LEU A 265 18.21 11.15 -6.69
C LEU A 265 19.30 10.32 -6.03
N PHE A 266 20.17 10.99 -5.28
CA PHE A 266 21.34 10.39 -4.67
C PHE A 266 21.37 10.77 -3.18
N ARG A 267 21.68 9.79 -2.33
CA ARG A 267 21.88 9.99 -0.89
C ARG A 267 23.06 9.15 -0.44
N ASP A 268 23.95 9.72 0.36
CA ASP A 268 25.25 9.13 0.69
C ASP A 268 25.66 9.49 2.13
N ASP A 269 26.36 8.59 2.83
CA ASP A 269 26.82 8.81 4.21
C ASP A 269 27.73 10.04 4.38
N LYS A 270 28.35 10.50 3.29
CA LYS A 270 29.15 11.73 3.26
C LYS A 270 28.34 12.99 3.56
N PHE A 271 27.08 13.02 3.16
CA PHE A 271 26.19 14.17 3.35
C PHE A 271 25.24 14.00 4.53
N ASP A 272 24.95 12.76 4.90
CA ASP A 272 24.02 12.42 5.98
C ASP A 272 24.66 12.55 7.37
N ALA A 273 23.86 12.86 8.38
CA ALA A 273 24.27 12.67 9.77
C ALA A 273 24.45 11.18 10.10
N ARG A 274 25.25 10.88 11.13
CA ARG A 274 25.42 9.50 11.61
C ARG A 274 24.09 8.98 12.16
N ASN A 275 23.72 7.75 11.82
CA ASN A 275 22.55 7.09 12.41
C ASN A 275 22.78 6.92 13.93
N ALA A 276 21.78 7.26 14.76
CA ALA A 276 21.91 7.18 16.22
C ALA A 276 22.12 5.74 16.74
N PHE A 277 21.74 4.73 15.95
CA PHE A 277 21.91 3.30 16.25
C PHE A 277 23.15 2.70 15.56
N ASP A 278 23.92 3.51 14.84
CA ASP A 278 25.20 3.07 14.29
C ASP A 278 26.26 3.09 15.39
N PHE A 279 26.54 1.92 15.95
CA PHE A 279 27.57 1.72 16.98
C PHE A 279 28.96 1.38 16.41
N ASN A 280 29.24 1.67 15.13
CA ASN A 280 30.57 1.43 14.57
C ASN A 280 31.65 2.23 15.32
N PRO A 281 32.64 1.60 15.97
CA PRO A 281 33.70 2.35 16.63
C PRO A 281 34.54 3.19 15.66
N ASN A 282 34.54 2.85 14.36
CA ASN A 282 35.37 3.47 13.33
C ASN A 282 34.71 4.65 12.60
N GLY A 283 33.49 5.06 12.96
CA GLY A 283 32.82 6.23 12.35
C GLY A 283 31.42 5.92 11.84
N LYS A 284 31.01 6.57 10.74
CA LYS A 284 29.72 6.30 10.08
C LYS A 284 29.82 5.01 9.25
N SER A 285 28.82 4.16 9.31
CA SER A 285 28.65 3.04 8.38
C SER A 285 28.34 3.54 6.98
N ASN A 286 28.79 2.78 5.98
CA ASN A 286 28.55 3.08 4.58
C ASN A 286 27.04 3.11 4.30
N PHE A 287 26.60 4.16 3.60
CA PHE A 287 25.25 4.28 3.10
C PHE A 287 25.30 4.90 1.71
N ASN A 288 24.72 4.22 0.73
CA ASN A 288 24.58 4.75 -0.61
C ASN A 288 23.20 4.37 -1.17
N ARG A 289 22.47 5.36 -1.65
CA ARG A 289 21.15 5.18 -2.25
C ARG A 289 21.05 5.97 -3.53
N GLN A 290 20.61 5.29 -4.57
CA GLN A 290 20.45 5.83 -5.92
C GLN A 290 19.06 5.48 -6.39
N GLN A 291 18.32 6.49 -6.84
CA GLN A 291 16.99 6.32 -7.39
C GLN A 291 16.87 7.17 -8.63
N TYR A 292 16.71 6.54 -9.77
CA TYR A 292 16.76 7.21 -11.07
C TYR A 292 15.78 6.57 -12.04
N GLY A 293 15.33 7.34 -13.01
CA GLY A 293 14.30 6.90 -13.92
C GLY A 293 13.90 8.00 -14.88
N GLY A 294 12.79 7.75 -15.56
CA GLY A 294 12.22 8.69 -16.48
C GLY A 294 10.92 8.18 -17.09
N SER A 295 10.27 9.07 -17.80
CA SER A 295 9.04 8.80 -18.53
C SER A 295 9.06 9.41 -19.93
N LEU A 296 8.21 8.87 -20.79
CA LEU A 296 7.96 9.39 -22.12
C LEU A 296 6.49 9.20 -22.47
N GLY A 297 5.82 10.28 -22.85
CA GLY A 297 4.47 10.29 -23.39
C GLY A 297 4.44 10.99 -24.75
N ALA A 298 3.72 10.43 -25.71
CA ALA A 298 3.64 10.99 -27.06
C ALA A 298 2.40 10.47 -27.82
N PRO A 299 1.99 11.19 -28.89
CA PRO A 299 0.94 10.69 -29.76
C PRO A 299 1.51 9.62 -30.70
N ILE A 300 0.81 8.50 -30.83
CA ILE A 300 0.96 7.59 -31.98
C ILE A 300 0.16 8.15 -33.15
N LYS A 301 -1.03 8.67 -32.87
CA LYS A 301 -1.89 9.39 -33.80
C LYS A 301 -2.52 10.56 -33.07
N GLN A 302 -2.31 11.77 -33.56
CA GLN A 302 -2.89 12.98 -32.95
C GLN A 302 -4.41 12.85 -32.81
N ASP A 303 -4.93 13.39 -31.71
CA ASP A 303 -6.33 13.40 -31.33
C ASP A 303 -6.97 12.01 -31.20
N ARG A 304 -6.18 10.93 -31.20
CA ARG A 304 -6.74 9.58 -31.30
C ARG A 304 -6.01 8.49 -30.53
N THR A 305 -4.69 8.37 -30.66
CA THR A 305 -3.93 7.29 -30.03
C THR A 305 -2.68 7.85 -29.36
N PHE A 306 -2.50 7.53 -28.09
CA PHE A 306 -1.43 8.05 -27.26
C PHE A 306 -0.71 6.90 -26.56
N PHE A 307 0.59 7.03 -26.36
CA PHE A 307 1.34 6.11 -25.50
C PHE A 307 2.00 6.88 -24.36
N PHE A 308 2.18 6.19 -23.24
CA PHE A 308 2.98 6.62 -22.10
C PHE A 308 3.79 5.45 -21.58
N THR A 309 5.02 5.69 -21.14
CA THR A 309 5.88 4.71 -20.49
C THR A 309 6.70 5.36 -19.39
N ALA A 310 6.99 4.59 -18.34
CA ALA A 310 7.85 5.00 -17.24
C ALA A 310 8.71 3.83 -16.76
N ILE A 311 9.95 4.14 -16.39
CA ILE A 311 10.87 3.20 -15.77
C ILE A 311 11.56 3.88 -14.59
N GLU A 312 11.66 3.17 -13.48
CA GLU A 312 12.35 3.66 -12.29
C GLU A 312 13.17 2.55 -11.65
N ARG A 313 14.43 2.85 -11.30
CA ARG A 313 15.34 1.95 -10.62
C ARG A 313 15.72 2.54 -9.28
N PHE A 314 15.59 1.72 -8.25
CA PHE A 314 16.07 1.95 -6.90
C PHE A 314 17.22 1.00 -6.59
N LYS A 315 18.29 1.53 -6.03
CA LYS A 315 19.42 0.76 -5.51
C LYS A 315 19.88 1.37 -4.20
N GLN A 316 20.00 0.53 -3.18
CA GLN A 316 20.46 0.93 -1.87
C GLN A 316 21.45 -0.08 -1.34
N LYS A 317 22.55 0.43 -0.78
CA LYS A 317 23.50 -0.29 0.04
C LYS A 317 23.57 0.40 1.38
N GLN A 318 23.22 -0.29 2.44
CA GLN A 318 23.32 0.23 3.80
C GLN A 318 23.73 -0.88 4.76
N ASN A 319 23.87 -0.55 6.03
CA ASN A 319 24.03 -1.54 7.08
C ASN A 319 22.74 -1.63 7.92
N THR A 320 22.38 -2.85 8.31
CA THR A 320 21.49 -3.07 9.47
C THR A 320 22.34 -3.22 10.73
N PHE A 321 21.80 -2.77 11.86
CA PHE A 321 22.49 -2.75 13.15
C PHE A 321 21.84 -3.76 14.08
N VAL A 322 22.59 -4.78 14.47
CA VAL A 322 22.16 -5.80 15.43
C VAL A 322 22.89 -5.54 16.75
N ASN A 323 22.15 -5.16 17.78
CA ASN A 323 22.71 -4.75 19.07
C ASN A 323 22.31 -5.74 20.17
N LEU A 324 22.74 -7.00 19.99
CA LEU A 324 22.49 -8.07 20.95
C LEU A 324 23.45 -8.01 22.13
N LEU A 325 24.61 -7.37 22.00
CA LEU A 325 25.59 -7.22 23.07
C LEU A 325 25.60 -5.78 23.62
N ASN A 326 25.21 -5.63 24.88
CA ASN A 326 25.54 -4.50 25.73
C ASN A 326 26.42 -4.95 26.92
N THR A 327 26.87 -4.00 27.74
CA THR A 327 27.74 -4.28 28.90
C THR A 327 27.12 -5.20 29.96
N ASN A 328 25.79 -5.41 29.93
CA ASN A 328 25.01 -6.08 30.96
C ASN A 328 24.41 -7.43 30.54
N ASN A 329 24.37 -7.80 29.25
CA ASN A 329 23.67 -9.02 28.77
C ASN A 329 24.04 -10.31 29.49
N PHE A 330 25.26 -10.39 30.01
CA PHE A 330 25.78 -11.57 30.70
C PHE A 330 26.18 -11.32 32.15
N ARG A 331 25.84 -10.13 32.66
CA ARG A 331 26.14 -9.71 34.02
C ARG A 331 24.86 -9.67 34.84
N VAL A 332 25.04 -9.81 36.14
CA VAL A 332 23.96 -9.64 37.10
C VAL A 332 23.65 -8.15 37.26
N THR A 333 22.40 -7.82 37.59
CA THR A 333 22.00 -6.42 37.82
C THR A 333 22.63 -5.88 39.10
N ASN A 334 22.67 -4.55 39.27
CA ASN A 334 23.21 -3.95 40.51
C ASN A 334 22.49 -4.45 41.77
N SER A 335 21.16 -4.63 41.72
CA SER A 335 20.39 -5.16 42.85
C SER A 335 20.71 -6.63 43.12
N GLN A 336 20.91 -7.44 42.08
CA GLN A 336 21.35 -8.83 42.22
C GLN A 336 22.76 -8.91 42.79
N GLU A 337 23.67 -8.04 42.34
CA GLU A 337 25.04 -7.95 42.83
C GLU A 337 25.09 -7.57 44.32
N GLN A 338 24.24 -6.64 44.77
CA GLN A 338 24.07 -6.30 46.18
C GLN A 338 23.55 -7.49 46.99
N LEU A 339 22.54 -8.21 46.48
CA LEU A 339 22.01 -9.41 47.12
C LEU A 339 23.08 -10.52 47.23
N PHE A 340 23.84 -10.77 46.16
CA PHE A 340 24.90 -11.78 46.19
C PHE A 340 26.02 -11.39 47.13
N SER A 341 26.38 -10.11 47.19
CA SER A 341 27.37 -9.61 48.14
C SER A 341 26.90 -9.79 49.59
N PHE A 342 25.62 -9.52 49.87
CA PHE A 342 25.01 -9.79 51.18
C PHE A 342 25.04 -11.28 51.54
N LEU A 343 24.59 -12.15 50.64
CA LEU A 343 24.61 -13.61 50.85
C LEU A 343 26.04 -14.15 51.01
N GLN A 344 27.02 -13.54 50.31
CA GLN A 344 28.41 -13.93 50.37
C GLN A 344 29.09 -13.52 51.68
N ALA A 345 28.66 -12.42 52.30
CA ALA A 345 29.20 -11.92 53.56
C ALA A 345 28.70 -12.69 54.80
N GLY A 346 27.57 -13.37 54.71
CA GLY A 346 26.97 -14.14 55.82
C GLY A 346 27.27 -15.64 55.74
N THR A 347 27.84 -16.23 56.79
CA THR A 347 27.79 -17.68 57.00
C THR A 347 26.38 -18.06 57.48
N PRO A 348 25.75 -19.14 56.96
CA PRO A 348 26.27 -20.18 56.06
C PRO A 348 26.01 -19.94 54.55
N PHE A 349 25.54 -18.78 54.13
CA PHE A 349 25.04 -18.53 52.77
C PHE A 349 26.13 -18.20 51.72
N ALA A 350 27.40 -18.15 52.13
CA ALA A 350 28.50 -17.74 51.27
C ALA A 350 28.63 -18.56 49.97
N ALA A 351 28.46 -19.88 50.06
CA ALA A 351 28.49 -20.79 48.91
C ALA A 351 27.29 -20.55 47.96
N VAL A 352 26.15 -20.13 48.51
CA VAL A 352 24.93 -19.82 47.76
C VAL A 352 25.14 -18.53 46.97
N GLY A 353 25.69 -17.48 47.58
CA GLY A 353 25.99 -16.21 46.90
C GLY A 353 26.94 -16.37 45.71
N ALA A 354 28.04 -17.10 45.89
CA ALA A 354 29.01 -17.37 44.82
C ALA A 354 28.42 -18.24 43.71
N GLY A 355 27.66 -19.28 44.08
CA GLY A 355 27.07 -20.19 43.13
C GLY A 355 25.89 -19.60 42.34
N LEU A 356 25.07 -18.75 42.96
CA LEU A 356 24.02 -17.99 42.28
C LEU A 356 24.59 -17.01 41.26
N ARG A 357 25.68 -16.32 41.63
CA ARG A 357 26.40 -15.45 40.70
C ARG A 357 26.88 -16.24 39.49
N GLY A 358 27.53 -17.39 39.70
CA GLY A 358 27.98 -18.26 38.61
C GLY A 358 26.84 -18.78 37.73
N ALA A 359 25.69 -19.12 38.31
CA ALA A 359 24.51 -19.59 37.58
C ALA A 359 23.82 -18.49 36.75
N LEU A 360 23.97 -17.22 37.15
CA LEU A 360 23.31 -16.07 36.52
C LEU A 360 24.24 -15.22 35.65
N THR A 361 25.55 -15.50 35.66
CA THR A 361 26.51 -14.88 34.74
C THR A 361 26.90 -15.84 33.63
N THR A 362 26.89 -15.35 32.38
CA THR A 362 27.41 -16.11 31.24
C THR A 362 28.83 -15.61 30.91
N THR A 363 29.80 -16.50 30.78
CA THR A 363 31.18 -16.12 30.43
C THR A 363 31.68 -16.96 29.26
N ALA A 364 32.67 -16.45 28.51
CA ALA A 364 33.27 -17.21 27.41
C ALA A 364 33.99 -18.47 27.92
N ALA A 365 34.47 -18.47 29.17
CA ALA A 365 35.11 -19.63 29.78
C ALA A 365 34.10 -20.75 30.12
N ALA A 366 32.93 -20.39 30.67
CA ALA A 366 31.92 -21.37 31.07
C ALA A 366 30.99 -21.78 29.92
N PHE A 367 30.62 -20.82 29.06
CA PHE A 367 29.63 -20.99 28.00
C PHE A 367 30.12 -20.37 26.67
N PRO A 368 31.23 -20.88 26.10
CA PRO A 368 31.84 -20.31 24.90
C PRO A 368 30.88 -20.24 23.71
N ARG A 369 30.00 -21.24 23.53
CA ARG A 369 29.01 -21.25 22.44
C ARG A 369 27.96 -20.17 22.58
N THR A 370 27.45 -19.93 23.79
CA THR A 370 26.47 -18.88 24.06
C THR A 370 27.07 -17.50 23.84
N VAL A 371 28.27 -17.25 24.38
CA VAL A 371 28.94 -15.96 24.17
C VAL A 371 29.28 -15.75 22.68
N ASN A 372 29.72 -16.78 21.97
CA ASN A 372 29.99 -16.69 20.54
C ASN A 372 28.73 -16.43 19.72
N LEU A 373 27.58 -17.02 20.09
CA LEU A 373 26.30 -16.78 19.41
C LEU A 373 25.94 -15.30 19.43
N PHE A 374 26.02 -14.64 20.59
CA PHE A 374 25.72 -13.22 20.72
C PHE A 374 26.81 -12.34 20.09
N THR A 375 28.09 -12.69 20.28
CA THR A 375 29.21 -11.91 19.74
C THR A 375 29.22 -11.92 18.22
N ALA A 376 29.05 -13.08 17.59
CA ALA A 376 29.04 -13.20 16.13
C ALA A 376 27.79 -12.59 15.48
N ALA A 377 26.68 -12.55 16.22
CA ALA A 377 25.43 -11.97 15.73
C ALA A 377 25.34 -10.45 15.97
N SER A 378 26.20 -9.86 16.82
CA SER A 378 26.19 -8.43 17.11
C SER A 378 27.07 -7.65 16.17
N GLY A 379 26.64 -6.45 15.82
CA GLY A 379 27.41 -5.52 15.02
C GLY A 379 26.62 -5.05 13.81
N GLN A 380 27.34 -4.92 12.70
CA GLN A 380 26.84 -4.29 11.49
C GLN A 380 26.89 -5.29 10.35
N PHE A 381 25.81 -5.34 9.61
CA PHE A 381 25.66 -6.31 8.52
C PHE A 381 25.10 -5.61 7.30
N PRO A 382 25.52 -5.99 6.09
CA PRO A 382 25.03 -5.37 4.87
C PRO A 382 23.51 -5.56 4.76
N PHE A 383 22.82 -4.56 4.22
CA PHE A 383 21.43 -4.64 3.78
C PHE A 383 21.38 -3.97 2.41
N ASP A 384 21.29 -4.80 1.38
CA ASP A 384 21.23 -4.36 0.01
C ASP A 384 19.78 -4.49 -0.47
N ALA A 385 19.28 -3.43 -1.12
CA ALA A 385 17.95 -3.40 -1.71
C ALA A 385 18.00 -2.90 -3.15
N ASN A 386 17.32 -3.59 -4.04
CA ASN A 386 17.23 -3.27 -5.45
C ASN A 386 15.78 -3.40 -5.90
N GLN A 387 15.25 -2.40 -6.60
CA GLN A 387 13.89 -2.48 -7.14
C GLN A 387 13.84 -1.83 -8.53
N THR A 388 13.16 -2.45 -9.48
CA THR A 388 12.83 -1.84 -10.78
C THR A 388 11.33 -1.80 -10.96
N TYR A 389 10.79 -0.64 -11.30
CA TYR A 389 9.45 -0.48 -11.82
C TYR A 389 9.50 -0.23 -13.32
N PHE A 390 8.57 -0.84 -14.04
CA PHE A 390 8.27 -0.55 -15.43
C PHE A 390 6.76 -0.49 -15.60
N SER A 391 6.26 0.51 -16.32
CA SER A 391 4.86 0.59 -16.71
C SER A 391 4.73 1.21 -18.08
N ALA A 392 3.80 0.71 -18.89
CA ALA A 392 3.45 1.31 -20.17
C ALA A 392 1.93 1.29 -20.37
N ARG A 393 1.42 2.29 -21.06
CA ARG A 393 0.00 2.48 -21.33
C ARG A 393 -0.20 2.99 -22.75
N VAL A 394 -1.23 2.49 -23.41
CA VAL A 394 -1.71 3.00 -24.70
C VAL A 394 -3.18 3.33 -24.58
N ASP A 395 -3.53 4.58 -24.82
CA ASP A 395 -4.91 5.08 -24.85
C ASP A 395 -5.35 5.27 -26.30
N HIS A 396 -6.61 4.92 -26.58
CA HIS A 396 -7.19 5.06 -27.90
C HIS A 396 -8.63 5.55 -27.85
N THR A 397 -8.95 6.52 -28.70
CA THR A 397 -10.30 6.99 -28.97
C THR A 397 -10.76 6.40 -30.30
N PHE A 398 -11.70 5.45 -30.25
CA PHE A 398 -12.25 4.83 -31.46
C PHE A 398 -13.17 5.81 -32.20
N ASN A 399 -13.97 6.56 -31.44
CA ASN A 399 -14.86 7.64 -31.89
C ASN A 399 -15.33 8.48 -30.68
N ASP A 400 -16.14 9.51 -30.92
CA ASP A 400 -16.66 10.46 -29.92
C ASP A 400 -17.52 9.83 -28.80
N ARG A 401 -17.83 8.53 -28.92
CA ARG A 401 -18.62 7.75 -27.96
C ARG A 401 -17.89 6.52 -27.44
N SER A 402 -16.65 6.27 -27.85
CA SER A 402 -15.96 5.01 -27.57
C SER A 402 -14.47 5.22 -27.43
N SER A 403 -13.94 4.90 -26.26
CA SER A 403 -12.52 5.01 -25.93
C SER A 403 -12.08 3.86 -25.04
N GLY A 404 -10.79 3.58 -25.01
CA GLY A 404 -10.25 2.56 -24.12
C GLY A 404 -8.74 2.67 -23.99
N TYR A 405 -8.18 1.87 -23.10
CA TYR A 405 -6.73 1.79 -22.93
C TYR A 405 -6.30 0.40 -22.49
N VAL A 406 -5.02 0.11 -22.74
CA VAL A 406 -4.32 -1.06 -22.22
C VAL A 406 -3.12 -0.56 -21.42
N ARG A 407 -2.95 -1.06 -20.20
CA ARG A 407 -1.80 -0.82 -19.34
C ARG A 407 -1.10 -2.12 -19.03
N ILE A 408 0.22 -2.11 -19.02
CA ILE A 408 1.06 -3.19 -18.50
C ILE A 408 1.98 -2.66 -17.42
N HIS A 409 2.36 -3.53 -16.49
CA HIS A 409 3.38 -3.21 -15.50
C HIS A 409 4.27 -4.41 -15.16
N ALA A 410 5.46 -4.10 -14.65
CA ALA A 410 6.36 -5.05 -14.05
C ALA A 410 7.11 -4.39 -12.87
N ASN A 411 7.24 -5.11 -11.76
CA ASN A 411 8.05 -4.75 -10.62
C ASN A 411 8.93 -5.94 -10.23
N ASP A 412 10.21 -5.70 -10.00
CA ASP A 412 11.17 -6.68 -9.49
C ASP A 412 11.89 -6.08 -8.30
N LEU A 413 11.77 -6.72 -7.13
CA LEU A 413 12.33 -6.29 -5.86
C LEU A 413 13.19 -7.40 -5.26
N LEU A 414 14.38 -7.03 -4.80
CA LEU A 414 15.24 -7.86 -3.97
C LEU A 414 15.72 -7.06 -2.76
N GLU A 415 15.48 -7.58 -1.56
CA GLU A 415 16.02 -7.07 -0.31
C GLU A 415 16.76 -8.19 0.43
N GLU A 416 18.02 -7.95 0.80
CA GLU A 416 18.84 -8.89 1.55
C GLU A 416 18.83 -8.54 3.04
N ASN A 417 18.94 -9.55 3.91
CA ASN A 417 18.93 -9.39 5.36
C ASN A 417 17.69 -8.63 5.90
N GLN A 418 16.57 -8.77 5.19
CA GLN A 418 15.25 -8.30 5.62
C GLN A 418 14.88 -8.95 6.96
N ALA A 419 14.22 -8.18 7.82
CA ALA A 419 13.86 -8.52 9.21
C ALA A 419 15.04 -8.66 10.21
N ALA A 420 16.30 -8.50 9.79
CA ALA A 420 17.43 -8.44 10.72
C ALA A 420 17.64 -7.02 11.28
N GLY A 421 18.02 -6.91 12.55
CA GLY A 421 18.25 -5.64 13.24
C GLY A 421 17.78 -5.67 14.69
N ALA A 422 18.20 -4.69 15.49
CA ALA A 422 17.90 -4.61 16.93
C ALA A 422 18.27 -5.90 17.67
N LEU A 423 17.28 -6.64 18.20
CA LEU A 423 17.47 -7.93 18.88
C LEU A 423 17.35 -9.15 17.92
N THR A 424 17.29 -8.93 16.62
CA THR A 424 17.15 -10.01 15.64
C THR A 424 18.46 -10.17 14.87
N ALA A 425 19.12 -11.32 15.08
CA ALA A 425 20.36 -11.67 14.41
C ALA A 425 20.17 -11.80 12.89
N VAL A 426 21.24 -11.60 12.12
CA VAL A 426 21.19 -11.82 10.66
C VAL A 426 20.86 -13.26 10.30
N SER A 427 21.20 -14.24 11.12
CA SER A 427 20.76 -15.63 10.90
C SER A 427 19.23 -15.78 10.88
N ARG A 428 18.49 -14.93 11.60
CA ARG A 428 17.03 -14.82 11.56
C ARG A 428 16.49 -13.97 10.43
N GLY A 429 17.35 -13.18 9.80
CA GLY A 429 17.01 -12.44 8.59
C GLY A 429 16.75 -13.33 7.39
N ARG A 430 16.31 -12.70 6.30
CA ARG A 430 15.97 -13.37 5.05
C ARG A 430 16.24 -12.49 3.84
N ALA A 431 16.40 -13.11 2.68
CA ALA A 431 16.26 -12.45 1.40
C ALA A 431 14.78 -12.45 0.99
N LEU A 432 14.24 -11.26 0.71
CA LEU A 432 12.92 -11.07 0.12
C LEU A 432 13.08 -10.81 -1.38
N ASN A 433 12.56 -11.71 -2.21
CA ASN A 433 12.53 -11.57 -3.67
C ASN A 433 11.06 -11.52 -4.11
N GLN A 434 10.62 -10.38 -4.63
CA GLN A 434 9.27 -10.18 -5.12
C GLN A 434 9.31 -9.84 -6.62
N PHE A 435 8.39 -10.44 -7.36
CA PHE A 435 8.16 -10.09 -8.75
C PHE A 435 6.66 -9.96 -8.98
N ASN A 436 6.26 -8.86 -9.59
CA ASN A 436 4.88 -8.57 -9.94
C ASN A 436 4.80 -8.16 -11.41
N THR A 437 3.81 -8.64 -12.13
CA THR A 437 3.51 -8.16 -13.48
C THR A 437 2.02 -8.27 -13.76
N GLY A 438 1.51 -7.45 -14.67
CA GLY A 438 0.11 -7.53 -15.01
C GLY A 438 -0.24 -6.72 -16.25
N VAL A 439 -1.49 -6.91 -16.66
CA VAL A 439 -2.15 -6.20 -17.74
C VAL A 439 -3.54 -5.78 -17.29
N LEU A 440 -3.93 -4.56 -17.62
CA LEU A 440 -5.28 -4.04 -17.43
C LEU A 440 -5.79 -3.52 -18.76
N LEU A 441 -7.04 -3.86 -19.08
CA LEU A 441 -7.77 -3.34 -20.22
C LEU A 441 -8.98 -2.57 -19.71
N SER A 442 -9.25 -1.42 -20.32
CA SER A 442 -10.43 -0.62 -20.04
C SER A 442 -11.08 -0.19 -21.34
N HIS A 443 -12.41 -0.21 -21.36
CA HIS A 443 -13.23 0.30 -22.46
C HIS A 443 -14.40 1.08 -21.88
N THR A 444 -14.69 2.23 -22.48
CA THR A 444 -15.82 3.09 -22.14
C THR A 444 -16.62 3.33 -23.40
N GLN A 445 -17.92 3.05 -23.32
CA GLN A 445 -18.87 3.20 -24.42
C GLN A 445 -20.06 4.04 -23.97
N GLN A 446 -20.31 5.13 -24.69
CA GLN A 446 -21.49 5.96 -24.53
C GLN A 446 -22.63 5.48 -25.45
N PHE A 447 -23.82 5.32 -24.87
CA PHE A 447 -25.05 4.97 -25.56
C PHE A 447 -26.02 6.15 -25.48
N GLY A 448 -26.22 6.84 -26.60
CA GLY A 448 -27.04 8.06 -26.62
C GLY A 448 -26.41 9.20 -25.81
N SER A 449 -27.24 10.12 -25.32
CA SER A 449 -26.80 11.26 -24.50
C SER A 449 -26.79 10.98 -23.00
N ASN A 450 -27.39 9.86 -22.56
CA ASN A 450 -27.71 9.64 -21.14
C ASN A 450 -27.31 8.25 -20.61
N ALA A 451 -26.64 7.41 -21.39
CA ALA A 451 -26.10 6.14 -20.92
C ALA A 451 -24.60 5.98 -21.23
N VAL A 452 -23.87 5.36 -20.30
CA VAL A 452 -22.46 5.00 -20.44
C VAL A 452 -22.23 3.61 -19.84
N ASN A 453 -21.44 2.79 -20.51
CA ASN A 453 -20.87 1.57 -19.97
C ASN A 453 -19.36 1.74 -19.83
N GLU A 454 -18.81 1.29 -18.71
CA GLU A 454 -17.39 1.12 -18.47
C GLU A 454 -17.13 -0.36 -18.18
N PHE A 455 -16.31 -0.97 -19.02
CA PHE A 455 -15.83 -2.34 -18.86
C PHE A 455 -14.34 -2.31 -18.54
N LYS A 456 -13.92 -3.03 -17.50
CA LYS A 456 -12.52 -3.23 -17.14
C LYS A 456 -12.23 -4.70 -16.88
N THR A 457 -11.04 -5.12 -17.26
CA THR A 457 -10.53 -6.43 -16.84
C THR A 457 -9.04 -6.36 -16.61
N ASP A 458 -8.56 -7.09 -15.61
CA ASP A 458 -7.15 -7.18 -15.34
C ASP A 458 -6.69 -8.61 -15.04
N PHE A 459 -5.38 -8.79 -15.19
CA PHE A 459 -4.66 -9.95 -14.71
C PHE A 459 -3.38 -9.49 -14.03
N VAL A 460 -3.16 -9.95 -12.80
CA VAL A 460 -1.95 -9.67 -12.04
C VAL A 460 -1.32 -10.98 -11.58
N TYR A 461 -0.04 -11.17 -11.89
CA TYR A 461 0.79 -12.24 -11.37
C TYR A 461 1.77 -11.66 -10.35
N TYR A 462 1.72 -12.18 -9.13
CA TYR A 462 2.62 -11.81 -8.05
C TYR A 462 3.31 -13.04 -7.49
N LYS A 463 4.63 -12.95 -7.31
CA LYS A 463 5.47 -13.98 -6.71
C LYS A 463 6.25 -13.34 -5.57
N SER A 464 6.15 -13.90 -4.38
CA SER A 464 6.97 -13.55 -3.22
C SER A 464 7.76 -14.76 -2.78
N ARG A 465 9.08 -14.65 -2.70
CA ARG A 465 9.97 -15.67 -2.17
C ARG A 465 10.74 -15.10 -1.00
N LEU A 466 10.65 -15.80 0.13
CA LEU A 466 11.41 -15.51 1.34
C LEU A 466 12.41 -16.64 1.54
N THR A 467 13.69 -16.33 1.39
CA THR A 467 14.79 -17.28 1.58
C THR A 467 15.48 -16.97 2.90
N PRO A 468 15.50 -17.88 3.88
CA PRO A 468 16.15 -17.61 5.17
C PRO A 468 17.66 -17.52 5.00
N ASN A 469 18.30 -16.68 5.82
CA ASN A 469 19.77 -16.56 5.84
C ASN A 469 20.43 -17.80 6.46
N ASP A 470 19.82 -18.38 7.49
CA ASP A 470 20.17 -19.71 8.00
C ASP A 470 19.23 -20.76 7.39
N PRO A 471 19.69 -21.59 6.44
CA PRO A 471 18.82 -22.54 5.75
C PRO A 471 18.46 -23.78 6.56
N PHE A 472 19.20 -24.09 7.64
CA PHE A 472 19.08 -25.38 8.33
C PHE A 472 18.84 -25.25 9.83
N GLY A 473 19.36 -24.18 10.45
CA GLY A 473 19.34 -24.01 11.90
C GLY A 473 17.94 -23.96 12.51
N PRO A 474 17.84 -24.25 13.81
CA PRO A 474 16.60 -24.10 14.55
C PRO A 474 16.23 -22.64 14.74
N GLU A 475 14.95 -22.40 15.02
CA GLU A 475 14.53 -21.13 15.60
C GLU A 475 14.98 -21.07 17.06
N ILE A 476 15.74 -20.04 17.44
CA ILE A 476 16.15 -19.79 18.83
C ILE A 476 15.65 -18.42 19.27
N ASN A 477 14.75 -18.39 20.24
CA ASN A 477 14.25 -17.16 20.85
C ASN A 477 14.69 -17.10 22.31
N ILE A 478 15.41 -16.05 22.69
CA ILE A 478 15.78 -15.76 24.08
C ILE A 478 15.09 -14.46 24.45
N GLU A 479 13.99 -14.56 25.19
CA GLU A 479 13.09 -13.46 25.48
C GLU A 479 13.83 -12.27 26.12
N GLY A 480 13.73 -11.09 25.49
CA GLY A 480 14.41 -9.86 25.94
C GLY A 480 15.91 -9.78 25.58
N PHE A 481 16.51 -10.83 25.02
CA PHE A 481 17.94 -10.87 24.71
C PHE A 481 18.25 -11.03 23.22
N GLY A 482 17.49 -11.84 22.47
CA GLY A 482 17.75 -12.01 21.06
C GLY A 482 17.00 -13.14 20.34
N ASN A 483 16.83 -12.97 19.04
CA ASN A 483 16.26 -13.94 18.11
C ASN A 483 17.34 -14.40 17.11
N PHE A 484 17.54 -15.71 16.99
CA PHE A 484 18.60 -16.31 16.18
C PHE A 484 18.10 -17.48 15.35
N GLY A 485 18.89 -17.87 14.34
CA GLY A 485 18.61 -19.01 13.48
C GLY A 485 17.38 -18.78 12.61
N ARG A 486 16.90 -19.84 11.96
CA ARG A 486 15.83 -19.74 10.95
C ARG A 486 14.46 -19.45 11.58
N ASP A 487 13.69 -18.54 10.98
CA ASP A 487 12.26 -18.40 11.28
C ASP A 487 11.49 -19.68 10.92
N ILE A 488 10.61 -20.15 11.80
CA ILE A 488 9.94 -21.44 11.61
C ILE A 488 9.03 -21.56 10.38
N PHE A 489 8.68 -20.45 9.71
CA PHE A 489 7.84 -20.45 8.50
C PHE A 489 8.66 -20.30 7.21
N LEU A 490 9.99 -20.36 7.29
CA LEU A 490 10.88 -20.17 6.15
C LEU A 490 11.64 -21.46 5.76
N PRO A 491 11.97 -21.64 4.46
CA PRO A 491 11.61 -20.79 3.32
C PRO A 491 10.12 -20.77 3.01
N SER A 492 9.70 -19.67 2.37
CA SER A 492 8.33 -19.46 1.90
C SER A 492 8.33 -19.02 0.44
N LEU A 493 7.45 -19.62 -0.35
CA LEU A 493 7.16 -19.21 -1.72
C LEU A 493 5.64 -19.04 -1.86
N GLY A 494 5.21 -17.79 -2.07
CA GLY A 494 3.84 -17.44 -2.42
C GLY A 494 3.74 -17.04 -3.88
N ILE A 495 2.74 -17.59 -4.58
CA ILE A 495 2.36 -17.18 -5.93
C ILE A 495 0.88 -16.84 -5.90
N GLN A 496 0.56 -15.60 -6.25
CA GLN A 496 -0.80 -15.09 -6.37
C GLN A 496 -1.09 -14.76 -7.83
N ARG A 497 -2.29 -15.12 -8.29
CA ARG A 497 -2.84 -14.71 -9.58
C ARG A 497 -4.20 -14.08 -9.35
N ASN A 498 -4.34 -12.81 -9.65
CA ASN A 498 -5.60 -12.10 -9.59
C ASN A 498 -6.16 -11.98 -11.01
N PHE A 499 -7.45 -12.24 -11.15
CA PHE A 499 -8.24 -11.95 -12.33
C PHE A 499 -9.41 -11.09 -11.89
N ASP A 500 -9.54 -9.92 -12.49
CA ASP A 500 -10.68 -9.05 -12.24
C ASP A 500 -11.46 -8.78 -13.52
N VAL A 501 -12.79 -8.75 -13.39
CA VAL A 501 -13.70 -8.31 -14.44
C VAL A 501 -14.73 -7.42 -13.78
N LEU A 502 -14.83 -6.19 -14.27
CA LEU A 502 -15.73 -5.17 -13.78
C LEU A 502 -16.52 -4.60 -14.96
N ASP A 503 -17.83 -4.53 -14.80
CA ASP A 503 -18.74 -3.90 -15.76
C ASP A 503 -19.67 -2.95 -15.02
N ASN A 504 -19.69 -1.69 -15.45
CA ASN A 504 -20.47 -0.62 -14.83
C ASN A 504 -21.26 0.12 -15.90
N PHE A 505 -22.58 0.08 -15.80
CA PHE A 505 -23.53 0.81 -16.63
C PHE A 505 -24.19 1.94 -15.85
N SER A 506 -24.06 3.17 -16.33
CA SER A 506 -24.71 4.35 -15.76
C SER A 506 -25.75 4.89 -16.74
N PHE A 507 -26.94 5.20 -16.23
CA PHE A 507 -28.06 5.74 -16.98
C PHE A 507 -28.67 6.94 -16.26
N VAL A 508 -28.98 7.98 -17.01
CA VAL A 508 -29.53 9.24 -16.49
C VAL A 508 -30.92 9.44 -17.05
N SER A 509 -31.88 9.71 -16.17
CA SER A 509 -33.27 9.95 -16.52
C SER A 509 -33.84 11.05 -15.63
N GLY A 510 -34.07 12.23 -16.23
CA GLY A 510 -34.33 13.46 -15.49
C GLY A 510 -33.26 13.69 -14.42
N ASN A 511 -33.69 14.03 -13.21
CA ASN A 511 -32.81 14.32 -12.08
C ASN A 511 -32.22 13.07 -11.42
N HIS A 512 -32.47 11.88 -11.99
CA HIS A 512 -32.00 10.61 -11.41
C HIS A 512 -30.84 10.04 -12.21
N THR A 513 -29.81 9.58 -11.50
CA THR A 513 -28.73 8.77 -12.06
C THR A 513 -28.79 7.39 -11.45
N LEU A 514 -29.04 6.41 -12.31
CA LEU A 514 -29.10 5.02 -11.96
C LEU A 514 -27.80 4.37 -12.43
N LYS A 515 -27.14 3.67 -11.52
CA LYS A 515 -25.90 2.92 -11.77
C LYS A 515 -26.18 1.45 -11.56
N PHE A 516 -25.70 0.61 -12.46
CA PHE A 516 -25.84 -0.85 -12.46
C PHE A 516 -24.48 -1.45 -12.79
N GLY A 517 -24.17 -2.64 -12.29
CA GLY A 517 -22.89 -3.24 -12.60
C GLY A 517 -22.59 -4.47 -11.77
N GLY A 518 -21.40 -5.02 -11.98
CA GLY A 518 -20.91 -6.16 -11.23
C GLY A 518 -19.40 -6.28 -11.34
N ASN A 519 -18.81 -6.83 -10.29
CA ASN A 519 -17.40 -7.15 -10.23
C ASN A 519 -17.22 -8.63 -9.87
N VAL A 520 -16.37 -9.32 -10.61
CA VAL A 520 -15.95 -10.69 -10.31
C VAL A 520 -14.44 -10.70 -10.14
N PHE A 521 -14.02 -10.56 -8.89
CA PHE A 521 -12.62 -10.64 -8.49
C PHE A 521 -12.26 -12.06 -8.03
N SER A 522 -11.42 -12.75 -8.81
CA SER A 522 -10.96 -14.12 -8.54
C SER A 522 -9.48 -14.14 -8.19
N VAL A 523 -9.15 -14.74 -7.05
CA VAL A 523 -7.76 -14.85 -6.57
C VAL A 523 -7.37 -16.32 -6.46
N TYR A 524 -6.29 -16.69 -7.13
CA TYR A 524 -5.66 -18.00 -7.01
C TYR A 524 -4.32 -17.86 -6.30
N GLN A 525 -4.25 -18.38 -5.09
CA GLN A 525 -3.05 -18.39 -4.26
C GLN A 525 -2.44 -19.79 -4.20
N THR A 526 -1.12 -19.88 -4.28
CA THR A 526 -0.36 -21.08 -3.93
C THR A 526 0.79 -20.69 -3.03
N ASP A 527 0.76 -21.18 -1.80
CA ASP A 527 1.82 -20.96 -0.82
C ASP A 527 2.51 -22.28 -0.47
N VAL A 528 3.83 -22.29 -0.53
CA VAL A 528 4.67 -23.41 -0.10
C VAL A 528 5.57 -22.90 1.02
N ASN A 529 5.38 -23.44 2.22
CA ASN A 529 6.12 -23.05 3.41
C ASN A 529 6.74 -24.29 4.05
N GLU A 530 8.04 -24.24 4.36
CA GLU A 530 8.63 -25.22 5.27
C GLU A 530 8.32 -24.80 6.70
N THR A 531 7.56 -25.63 7.42
CA THR A 531 7.17 -25.33 8.81
C THR A 531 7.93 -26.21 9.79
N PHE A 532 8.58 -25.61 10.78
CA PHE A 532 9.27 -26.30 11.89
C PHE A 532 10.41 -27.25 11.52
N PHE A 533 10.96 -27.23 10.31
CA PHE A 533 11.99 -28.19 9.88
C PHE A 533 13.29 -28.15 10.71
N GLY A 534 13.65 -26.99 11.27
CA GLY A 534 14.80 -26.85 12.19
C GLY A 534 14.48 -27.10 13.67
N GLY A 535 13.19 -27.18 14.05
CA GLY A 535 12.75 -27.12 15.44
C GLY A 535 12.74 -25.68 16.00
N ARG A 536 12.08 -25.51 17.15
CA ARG A 536 11.95 -24.22 17.86
C ARG A 536 12.37 -24.35 19.31
N PHE A 537 13.32 -23.53 19.73
CA PHE A 537 13.79 -23.43 21.10
C PHE A 537 13.46 -22.05 21.64
N ASN A 538 12.49 -22.00 22.56
CA ASN A 538 12.11 -20.79 23.27
C ASN A 538 12.70 -20.85 24.69
N PHE A 539 13.51 -19.86 25.02
CA PHE A 539 14.01 -19.61 26.36
C PHE A 539 13.21 -18.43 26.92
N GLY A 540 12.17 -18.73 27.70
CA GLY A 540 11.25 -17.74 28.28
C GLY A 540 11.77 -17.05 29.55
N ALA A 541 11.00 -16.09 30.06
CA ALA A 541 11.36 -15.27 31.23
C ALA A 541 11.49 -16.05 32.57
N ALA A 542 12.40 -15.52 33.41
CA ALA A 542 12.67 -15.82 34.83
C ALA A 542 12.41 -17.25 35.32
N ILE A 543 13.45 -18.09 35.30
CA ILE A 543 13.45 -19.33 36.09
C ILE A 543 13.44 -18.93 37.58
N PRO A 544 12.46 -19.39 38.39
CA PRO A 544 12.43 -19.10 39.82
C PRO A 544 13.76 -19.48 40.48
N LEU A 545 14.30 -18.61 41.33
CA LEU A 545 15.57 -18.83 42.02
C LEU A 545 15.59 -20.17 42.77
N ALA A 546 14.45 -20.55 43.36
CA ALA A 546 14.26 -21.84 44.03
C ALA A 546 14.51 -23.03 43.09
N ASN A 547 14.12 -22.95 41.81
CA ASN A 547 14.34 -24.01 40.84
C ASN A 547 15.82 -24.11 40.43
N ILE A 548 16.52 -22.98 40.35
CA ILE A 548 17.97 -22.94 40.09
C ILE A 548 18.74 -23.57 41.26
N ILE A 549 18.39 -23.23 42.50
CA ILE A 549 19.06 -23.75 43.70
C ILE A 549 18.71 -25.23 43.92
N ALA A 550 17.44 -25.61 43.82
CA ALA A 550 16.98 -26.98 44.07
C ALA A 550 17.54 -27.98 43.05
N GLY A 551 17.70 -27.57 41.79
CA GLY A 551 18.22 -28.41 40.71
C GLY A 551 19.75 -28.52 40.66
N ASN A 552 20.48 -27.78 41.48
CA ASN A 552 21.94 -27.73 41.43
C ASN A 552 22.55 -28.17 42.76
N ALA A 553 23.06 -29.41 42.82
CA ALA A 553 23.71 -29.96 44.00
C ALA A 553 24.93 -29.15 44.46
N ALA A 554 25.60 -28.44 43.54
CA ALA A 554 26.72 -27.54 43.88
C ALA A 554 26.26 -26.25 44.59
N LEU A 555 24.95 -25.94 44.57
CA LEU A 555 24.32 -24.85 45.33
C LEU A 555 23.68 -25.33 46.64
N GLY A 556 23.88 -26.61 47.00
CA GLY A 556 23.32 -27.26 48.18
C GLY A 556 21.86 -27.75 48.04
N GLY A 557 21.29 -27.67 46.83
CA GLY A 557 20.02 -28.31 46.49
C GLY A 557 18.83 -27.84 47.34
N ILE A 558 17.87 -28.74 47.58
CA ILE A 558 16.63 -28.45 48.31
C ILE A 558 16.89 -27.96 49.75
N ALA A 559 17.94 -28.46 50.41
CA ALA A 559 18.27 -28.07 51.79
C ALA A 559 18.63 -26.57 51.89
N THR A 560 19.34 -26.04 50.89
CA THR A 560 19.63 -24.60 50.81
C THR A 560 18.35 -23.77 50.67
N VAL A 561 17.39 -24.22 49.86
CA VAL A 561 16.10 -23.52 49.68
C VAL A 561 15.31 -23.49 50.99
N GLN A 562 15.29 -24.61 51.73
CA GLN A 562 14.62 -24.70 53.03
C GLN A 562 15.26 -23.76 54.05
N ASN A 563 16.60 -23.70 54.10
CA ASN A 563 17.34 -22.83 55.00
C ASN A 563 17.14 -21.34 54.68
N LEU A 564 17.12 -20.97 53.39
CA LEU A 564 16.86 -19.59 52.96
C LEU A 564 15.42 -19.17 53.32
N ASN A 565 14.44 -20.04 53.07
CA ASN A 565 13.06 -19.77 53.46
C ASN A 565 12.94 -19.61 54.99
N ALA A 566 13.51 -20.51 55.78
CA ALA A 566 13.50 -20.41 57.24
C ALA A 566 14.14 -19.11 57.75
N PHE A 567 15.27 -18.68 57.14
CA PHE A 567 15.92 -17.41 57.45
C PHE A 567 15.07 -16.19 57.10
N LEU A 568 14.42 -16.19 55.93
CA LEU A 568 13.53 -15.09 55.54
C LEU A 568 12.29 -15.02 56.46
N PHE A 569 11.71 -16.16 56.84
CA PHE A 569 10.59 -16.20 57.78
C PHE A 569 10.98 -15.73 59.19
N SER A 570 12.15 -16.10 59.69
CA SER A 570 12.60 -15.65 61.01
C SER A 570 12.95 -14.16 61.06
N ASN A 571 13.41 -13.57 59.95
CA ASN A 571 13.77 -12.15 59.88
C ASN A 571 12.63 -11.23 59.40
N ASN A 572 11.62 -11.73 58.68
CA ASN A 572 10.40 -10.96 58.37
C ASN A 572 9.43 -10.84 59.56
N ALA A 573 9.66 -11.54 60.66
CA ALA A 573 8.81 -11.48 61.85
C ALA A 573 9.08 -10.26 62.76
N THR A 574 10.00 -9.35 62.39
CA THR A 574 10.41 -8.20 63.22
C THR A 574 10.44 -6.84 62.52
N ASN A 575 9.68 -6.65 61.44
CA ASN A 575 9.33 -5.31 60.93
C ASN A 575 7.85 -5.19 60.64
#